data_AF-A0A645JB26-F1
#
_entry.id   AF-A0A645JB26-F1
#
_cell.length_a   1.000
_cell.length_b   1.000
_cell.length_c   1.000
_cell.angle_alpha   90.00
_cell.angle_beta   90.00
_cell.angle_gamma   90.00
#
_symmetry.space_group_name_H-M   'P 1'
#
loop_
_entity.id
_entity.type
_entity.pdbx_description
1 polymer ?
#
loop_
_entity_poly.entity_id
_entity_poly.type
_entity_poly.pdbx_seq_one_letter_code
_entity_poly.pdbx_strand_id
1 'polypeptide(L)' 'MTGPGANWEVPVHVISANARLSRTLRERGFIRGVYPAETALGPMHALTAILLEAFSKLDGVEVAVDD' A
#
# COMPACT_ATOMS: atom_id res chain seq x y z
N MET A 1 -8.42 -16.55 -12.43
CA MET A 1 -8.82 -16.78 -13.83
C MET A 1 -7.81 -16.07 -14.71
N THR A 2 -7.24 -16.74 -15.71
CA THR A 2 -6.40 -16.12 -16.75
C THR A 2 -7.00 -16.49 -18.11
N GLY A 3 -7.05 -15.54 -19.06
CA GLY A 3 -7.63 -15.76 -20.40
C GLY A 3 -8.43 -14.55 -20.93
N PRO A 4 -8.92 -14.61 -22.18
CA PRO A 4 -9.73 -13.54 -22.77
C PRO A 4 -10.96 -13.20 -21.90
N GLY A 5 -11.11 -11.94 -21.51
CA GLY A 5 -12.19 -11.45 -20.63
C GLY A 5 -11.91 -11.56 -19.12
N ALA A 6 -10.74 -12.02 -18.70
CA ALA A 6 -10.36 -11.99 -17.29
C ALA A 6 -10.18 -10.53 -16.81
N ASN A 7 -10.66 -10.24 -15.59
CA ASN A 7 -10.25 -9.01 -14.92
C ASN A 7 -8.77 -9.18 -14.53
N TRP A 8 -7.89 -8.44 -15.19
CA TRP A 8 -6.45 -8.47 -14.96
C TRP A 8 -6.03 -7.56 -13.79
N GLU A 9 -7.00 -6.97 -13.09
CA GLU A 9 -6.74 -6.26 -11.84
C GLU A 9 -6.24 -7.23 -10.77
N VAL A 10 -5.07 -6.91 -10.22
CA VAL A 10 -4.42 -7.70 -9.18
C VAL A 10 -4.70 -7.04 -7.84
N PRO A 11 -5.48 -7.66 -6.94
CA PRO A 11 -5.67 -7.12 -5.60
C PRO A 11 -4.37 -7.17 -4.80
N VAL A 12 -4.09 -6.10 -4.07
CA VAL A 12 -2.93 -6.00 -3.18
C VAL A 12 -3.43 -5.70 -1.77
N HIS A 13 -3.08 -6.57 -0.82
CA HIS A 13 -3.40 -6.38 0.59
C HIS A 13 -2.13 -6.02 1.36
N VAL A 14 -2.20 -4.91 2.09
CA VAL A 14 -1.14 -4.51 3.03
C VAL A 14 -1.63 -4.78 4.44
N ILE A 15 -0.93 -5.68 5.14
CA ILE A 15 -1.21 -6.01 6.55
C ILE A 15 -0.17 -5.28 7.39
N SER A 16 -0.62 -4.44 8.32
CA SER A 16 0.28 -3.70 9.20
C SER A 16 -0.38 -3.45 10.56
N ALA A 17 0.42 -3.53 11.62
CA ALA A 17 0.05 -3.09 12.96
C ALA A 17 0.35 -1.58 13.19
N ASN A 18 1.03 -0.91 12.25
CA ASN A 18 1.43 0.48 12.39
C ASN A 18 0.30 1.42 11.93
N ALA A 19 -0.38 2.04 12.90
CA ALA A 19 -1.51 2.94 12.63
C ALA A 19 -1.14 4.16 11.78
N ARG A 20 0.11 4.67 11.88
CA ARG A 20 0.59 5.78 11.05
C ARG A 20 0.73 5.34 9.59
N LEU A 21 1.34 4.18 9.36
CA LEU A 21 1.44 3.60 8.02
C LEU A 21 0.07 3.33 7.40
N SER A 22 -0.86 2.71 8.15
CA SER A 22 -2.22 2.48 7.67
C SER A 22 -2.95 3.77 7.33
N ARG A 23 -2.70 4.87 8.05
CA ARG A 23 -3.23 6.19 7.69
C ARG A 23 -2.61 6.71 6.40
N THR A 24 -1.28 6.71 6.28
CA THR A 24 -0.57 7.17 5.08
C THR A 24 -1.00 6.41 3.82
N LEU A 25 -1.18 5.08 3.91
CA LEU A 25 -1.66 4.28 2.79
C LEU A 25 -3.10 4.65 2.39
N ARG A 26 -3.98 4.94 3.36
CA ARG A 26 -5.34 5.41 3.05
C ARG A 26 -5.36 6.77 2.34
N GLU A 27 -4.44 7.66 2.69
CA GLU A 27 -4.26 8.94 1.96
C GLU A 27 -3.78 8.73 0.52
N ARG A 28 -3.22 7.55 0.20
CA ARG A 28 -2.83 7.12 -1.15
C ARG A 28 -3.89 6.27 -1.86
N GLY A 29 -5.08 6.13 -1.28
CA GLY A 29 -6.21 5.41 -1.89
C GLY A 29 -6.38 3.95 -1.45
N PHE A 30 -5.51 3.41 -0.60
CA PHE A 30 -5.77 2.10 0.00
C PHE A 30 -7.02 2.14 0.89
N ILE A 31 -7.77 1.05 0.92
CA ILE A 31 -9.00 0.94 1.72
C ILE A 31 -8.85 -0.14 2.80
N ARG A 32 -9.70 -0.06 3.84
CA ARG A 32 -9.79 -1.11 4.86
C ARG A 32 -10.54 -2.32 4.31
N GLY A 33 -10.17 -3.49 4.79
CA GLY A 33 -10.83 -4.75 4.47
C GLY A 33 -10.03 -5.58 3.47
N VAL A 34 -10.66 -6.65 2.97
CA VAL A 34 -10.05 -7.62 2.06
C VAL A 34 -10.69 -7.61 0.67
N TYR A 35 -11.71 -6.78 0.46
CA TYR A 35 -12.32 -6.59 -0.84
C TYR A 35 -11.78 -5.30 -1.45
N PRO A 36 -11.11 -5.38 -2.62
CA PRO A 36 -10.61 -4.19 -3.30
C PRO A 36 -11.77 -3.32 -3.82
N ALA A 37 -11.52 -2.04 -4.03
CA ALA A 37 -12.43 -1.18 -4.76
C ALA A 37 -12.52 -1.63 -6.23
N GLU A 38 -13.62 -1.30 -6.90
CA GLU A 38 -13.83 -1.58 -8.33
C GLU A 38 -12.88 -0.80 -9.25
N THR A 39 -12.18 0.20 -8.73
CA THR A 39 -11.22 1.01 -9.48
C THR A 39 -9.81 0.72 -9.02
N ALA A 40 -8.96 0.21 -9.92
CA ALA A 40 -7.53 0.08 -9.67
C ALA A 40 -6.88 1.41 -9.30
N LEU A 41 -5.97 1.37 -8.32
CA LEU A 41 -5.13 2.52 -7.94
C LEU A 41 -4.13 2.92 -9.02
N GLY A 42 -3.81 1.99 -9.93
CA GLY A 42 -2.85 2.22 -11.01
C GLY A 42 -2.21 0.91 -11.49
N PRO A 43 -1.24 1.00 -12.40
CA PRO A 43 -0.53 -0.16 -12.92
C PRO A 43 0.36 -0.79 -11.84
N MET A 44 0.52 -2.11 -11.87
CA MET A 44 1.28 -2.87 -10.86
C MET A 44 2.72 -2.38 -10.65
N HIS A 45 3.40 -1.89 -11.68
CA HIS A 45 4.78 -1.40 -11.55
C HIS A 45 4.88 -0.09 -10.75
N ALA A 46 3.80 0.69 -10.62
CA ALA A 46 3.79 1.90 -9.82
C ALA A 46 3.68 1.60 -8.31
N LEU A 47 3.26 0.39 -7.93
CA LEU A 47 3.05 -0.01 -6.54
C LEU A 47 4.31 0.19 -5.68
N THR A 48 5.48 -0.19 -6.19
CA THR A 48 6.74 -0.09 -5.45
C THR A 48 7.03 1.36 -5.03
N ALA A 49 6.88 2.31 -5.95
CA ALA A 49 7.08 3.73 -5.64
C ALA A 49 6.10 4.23 -4.59
N ILE A 50 4.81 3.86 -4.72
CA ILE A 50 3.77 4.22 -3.74
C ILE A 50 4.11 3.71 -2.34
N LEU A 51 4.56 2.46 -2.23
CA LEU A 51 4.93 1.87 -0.94
C LEU A 51 6.17 2.53 -0.33
N LEU A 52 7.22 2.78 -1.12
CA LEU A 52 8.42 3.47 -0.64
C LEU A 52 8.12 4.88 -0.14
N GLU A 53 7.28 5.64 -0.86
CA GLU A 53 6.86 6.97 -0.42
C GLU A 53 5.96 6.94 0.83
N ALA A 54 5.23 5.85 1.06
CA ALA A 54 4.45 5.68 2.29
C ALA A 54 5.37 5.34 3.48
N PHE A 55 6.42 4.55 3.24
CA PHE A 55 7.38 4.14 4.27
C PHE A 55 8.34 5.27 4.66
N SER A 56 8.81 6.10 3.71
CA SER A 56 9.68 7.24 4.03
C SER A 56 9.01 8.29 4.92
N LYS A 57 7.67 8.34 4.94
CA LYS A 57 6.89 9.20 5.85
C LYS A 57 6.79 8.65 7.27
N LEU A 58 7.35 7.47 7.53
CA LEU A 58 7.44 6.88 8.87
C LEU A 58 8.69 7.33 9.61
N ASP A 59 9.66 7.95 8.92
CA ASP A 59 10.91 8.44 9.50
C ASP A 59 10.67 9.69 10.37
N GLY A 60 10.14 9.40 11.55
CA GLY A 60 10.31 10.14 12.80
C GLY A 60 10.73 9.17 13.92
N VAL A 61 11.41 8.08 13.56
CA VAL A 61 12.03 7.18 14.53
C VAL A 61 13.37 7.79 14.91
N GLU A 62 13.44 8.38 16.11
CA GLU A 62 14.73 8.62 16.76
C GLU A 62 15.40 7.26 16.93
N VAL A 63 16.43 7.01 16.12
CA VAL A 63 17.36 5.91 16.37
C VAL A 63 18.16 6.36 17.59
N ALA A 64 17.81 5.86 18.78
CA ALA A 64 18.66 6.00 19.95
C ALA A 64 19.98 5.31 19.61
N VAL A 65 21.01 6.12 19.34
CA VAL A 65 22.39 5.67 19.32
C VAL A 65 22.77 5.55 20.79
N ASP A 66 22.82 4.31 21.29
CA ASP A 66 23.42 4.01 22.59
C ASP A 66 24.94 4.23 22.45
N ASP A 67 25.50 5.11 23.30
CA ASP A 67 26.93 5.48 23.37
C ASP A 67 27.78 4.36 24.02
#